data_AF-A0A538E4E7-F1
#
_entry.id   AF-A0A538E4E7-F1
#
_cell.length_a   1.000
_cell.length_b   1.000
_cell.length_c   1.000
_cell.angle_alpha   90.00
_cell.angle_beta   90.00
_cell.angle_gamma   90.00
#
_symmetry.space_group_name_H-M   'P 1'
#
loop_
_entity.id
_entity.type
_entity.pdbx_description
1 polymer ?
#
loop_
_entity_poly.entity_id
_entity_poly.type
_entity_poly.pdbx_seq_one_letter_code
_entity_poly.pdbx_strand_id
1 'polypeptide(L)'
;MTKIKADAPIVADFTRRFGKTINFGVPSWVAVQAIAMSISKSCADGKVSRAEVLKNMKSVTMGHSLLGKPVSFLKTGDVKGGISFSIFQIQEDHSYKLVQAG
;
A
#
# COMPACT_ATOMS: atom_id res chain seq x y z
N MET A 1 17.04 5.05 7.41
CA MET A 1 16.97 3.60 7.08
C MET A 1 15.68 3.04 7.70
N THR A 2 14.97 2.15 7.01
CA THR A 2 13.71 1.59 7.54
C THR A 2 13.91 0.84 8.85
N LYS A 3 12.91 0.88 9.74
CA LYS A 3 12.91 0.18 11.03
C LYS A 3 12.32 -1.23 10.94
N ILE A 4 11.78 -1.61 9.78
CA ILE A 4 11.27 -2.95 9.48
C ILE A 4 12.28 -3.61 8.55
N LYS A 5 12.93 -4.70 9.03
CA LYS A 5 14.03 -5.36 8.28
C LYS A 5 13.57 -5.91 6.93
N ALA A 6 12.35 -6.44 6.86
CA ALA A 6 11.77 -6.96 5.62
C ALA A 6 11.67 -5.91 4.50
N ASP A 7 11.54 -4.63 4.87
CA ASP A 7 11.37 -3.53 3.91
C ASP A 7 12.72 -2.96 3.44
N ALA A 8 13.85 -3.41 4.00
CA ALA A 8 15.15 -2.83 3.70
C ALA A 8 15.51 -2.85 2.20
N PRO A 9 15.28 -3.95 1.45
CA PRO A 9 15.61 -3.99 0.02
C PRO A 9 14.80 -2.98 -0.80
N ILE A 10 13.49 -2.87 -0.56
CA ILE A 10 12.64 -1.96 -1.35
C ILE A 10 12.89 -0.50 -1.01
N VAL A 11 13.14 -0.18 0.27
CA VAL A 11 13.49 1.18 0.68
C VAL A 11 14.85 1.59 0.12
N ALA A 12 15.81 0.67 0.04
CA ALA A 12 17.10 0.93 -0.59
C ALA A 12 16.97 1.22 -2.10
N ASP A 13 16.22 0.41 -2.85
CA ASP A 13 16.01 0.66 -4.29
C ASP A 13 15.28 1.98 -4.53
N PHE A 14 14.22 2.27 -3.78
CA PHE A 14 13.51 3.54 -3.87
C PHE A 14 14.45 4.71 -3.58
N THR A 15 15.24 4.61 -2.50
CA THR A 15 16.15 5.69 -2.09
C THR A 15 17.20 5.99 -3.14
N ARG A 16 17.75 4.94 -3.76
CA ARG A 16 18.73 5.06 -4.85
C ARG A 16 18.16 5.81 -6.06
N ARG A 17 16.87 5.64 -6.36
CA ARG A 17 16.23 6.18 -7.58
C ARG A 17 15.58 7.54 -7.37
N PHE A 18 14.99 7.77 -6.20
CA PHE A 18 14.07 8.87 -5.95
C PHE A 18 14.41 9.69 -4.69
N GLY A 19 15.45 9.29 -3.94
CA GLY A 19 15.77 9.89 -2.66
C GLY A 19 14.87 9.38 -1.53
N LYS A 20 14.80 10.13 -0.42
CA LYS A 20 14.14 9.65 0.79
C LYS A 20 12.63 9.43 0.57
N THR A 21 12.12 8.30 1.04
CA THR A 21 10.66 8.06 1.14
C THR A 21 10.08 8.71 2.40
N ILE A 22 8.75 8.89 2.42
CA ILE A 22 7.96 9.35 3.57
C ILE A 22 7.14 8.19 4.14
N ASN A 23 6.66 8.33 5.37
CA ASN A 23 5.88 7.28 6.06
C ASN A 23 4.63 6.83 5.26
N PHE A 24 4.08 7.68 4.41
CA PHE A 24 2.90 7.39 3.58
C PHE A 24 3.22 6.92 2.15
N GLY A 25 4.50 6.78 1.77
CA GLY A 25 4.87 6.42 0.41
C GLY A 25 4.33 5.05 -0.02
N VAL A 26 4.46 4.04 0.85
CA VAL A 26 3.94 2.69 0.59
C VAL A 26 2.40 2.66 0.53
N PRO A 27 1.65 3.21 1.50
CA PRO A 27 0.19 3.33 1.38
C PRO A 27 -0.27 4.03 0.10
N SER A 28 0.36 5.15 -0.27
CA SER A 28 0.03 5.87 -1.50
C SER A 28 0.30 5.03 -2.75
N TRP A 29 1.42 4.30 -2.79
CA TRP A 29 1.72 3.40 -3.91
C TRP A 29 0.63 2.33 -4.09
N VAL A 30 0.25 1.64 -3.02
CA VAL A 30 -0.77 0.58 -3.09
C VAL A 30 -2.13 1.16 -3.47
N ALA A 31 -2.49 2.36 -2.99
CA ALA A 31 -3.72 3.03 -3.41
C ALA A 31 -3.74 3.32 -4.91
N VAL A 32 -2.65 3.87 -5.46
CA VAL A 32 -2.51 4.12 -6.90
C VAL A 32 -2.52 2.82 -7.69
N GLN A 33 -1.84 1.77 -7.21
CA GLN A 33 -1.87 0.44 -7.83
C GLN A 33 -3.30 -0.11 -7.91
N ALA A 34 -4.10 0.02 -6.85
CA ALA A 34 -5.49 -0.42 -6.84
C ALA A 34 -6.32 0.30 -7.90
N ILE A 35 -6.18 1.63 -7.97
CA ILE A 35 -6.86 2.47 -8.96
C ILE A 35 -6.42 2.09 -10.38
N ALA A 36 -5.13 1.90 -10.62
CA ALA A 36 -4.59 1.52 -11.93
C ALA A 36 -5.09 0.13 -12.38
N MET A 37 -5.18 -0.84 -11.48
CA MET A 37 -5.78 -2.15 -11.77
C MET A 37 -7.25 -2.01 -12.17
N SER A 38 -8.01 -1.15 -11.48
CA SER A 38 -9.41 -0.91 -11.82
C SER A 38 -9.58 -0.20 -13.17
N ILE A 39 -8.78 0.84 -13.44
CA ILE A 39 -8.74 1.52 -14.73
C ILE A 39 -8.45 0.54 -15.85
N SER A 40 -7.40 -0.28 -15.69
CA SER A 40 -7.01 -1.28 -16.70
C SER A 40 -8.14 -2.25 -17.01
N LYS A 41 -8.90 -2.68 -15.98
CA LYS A 41 -10.07 -3.53 -16.15
C LYS A 41 -11.24 -2.80 -16.82
N SER A 42 -11.44 -1.52 -16.50
CA SER A 42 -12.50 -0.71 -17.12
C SER A 42 -12.23 -0.43 -18.60
N CYS A 43 -10.97 -0.29 -19.02
CA CYS A 43 -10.59 -0.03 -20.41
C CYS A 43 -10.72 -1.24 -21.35
N ALA A 44 -11.25 -2.38 -20.90
CA ALA A 44 -11.24 -3.64 -21.66
C ALA A 44 -12.02 -3.56 -22.99
N ASP A 45 -13.02 -2.69 -23.09
CA ASP A 45 -13.82 -2.45 -24.30
C ASP A 45 -13.39 -1.19 -25.09
N GLY A 46 -12.25 -0.59 -24.72
CA GLY A 46 -11.74 0.64 -25.31
C GLY A 46 -12.42 1.92 -24.85
N LYS A 47 -13.36 1.85 -23.89
CA LYS A 47 -14.01 3.00 -23.26
C LYS A 47 -13.76 2.98 -21.75
N VAL A 48 -13.87 4.13 -21.10
CA VAL A 48 -13.73 4.21 -19.64
C VAL A 48 -14.55 5.35 -19.08
N SER A 49 -15.31 5.05 -18.03
CA SER A 49 -16.00 6.05 -17.21
C SER A 49 -15.62 5.94 -15.74
N ARG A 50 -15.80 7.03 -15.00
CA ARG A 50 -15.62 7.04 -13.53
C ARG A 50 -16.51 6.01 -12.83
N ALA A 51 -17.74 5.82 -13.32
CA ALA A 51 -18.69 4.87 -12.77
C ALA A 51 -18.19 3.41 -12.91
N GLU A 52 -17.62 3.07 -14.06
CA GLU A 52 -17.04 1.75 -14.29
C GLU A 52 -15.80 1.51 -13.44
N VAL A 53 -14.90 2.50 -13.33
CA VAL A 53 -13.73 2.41 -12.45
C VAL A 53 -14.17 2.19 -10.99
N LEU A 54 -15.17 2.92 -10.49
CA LEU A 54 -15.69 2.71 -9.13
C LEU A 54 -16.34 1.34 -8.95
N LYS A 55 -17.06 0.84 -9.96
CA LYS A 55 -17.62 -0.52 -9.96
C LYS A 55 -16.52 -1.58 -9.92
N ASN A 56 -15.49 -1.43 -10.74
CA ASN A 56 -14.39 -2.38 -10.86
C ASN A 56 -13.42 -2.35 -9.67
N MET A 57 -13.31 -1.21 -8.95
CA MET A 57 -12.52 -1.10 -7.72
C MET A 57 -12.91 -2.16 -6.69
N LYS A 58 -14.20 -2.49 -6.58
CA LYS A 58 -14.71 -3.52 -5.65
C LYS A 58 -14.22 -4.93 -5.96
N SER A 59 -13.66 -5.15 -7.16
CA SER A 59 -13.11 -6.44 -7.58
C SER A 59 -11.58 -6.51 -7.53
N VAL A 60 -10.91 -5.41 -7.16
CA VAL A 60 -9.45 -5.39 -7.02
C VAL A 60 -9.04 -6.33 -5.90
N THR A 61 -8.15 -7.26 -6.24
CA THR A 61 -7.52 -8.19 -5.30
C THR A 61 -6.03 -8.23 -5.60
N MET A 62 -5.22 -7.92 -4.59
CA MET A 62 -3.76 -8.05 -4.64
C MET A 62 -3.36 -9.17 -3.68
N GLY A 63 -2.85 -10.28 -4.21
CA GLY A 63 -2.32 -11.38 -3.37
C GLY A 63 -1.08 -10.97 -2.60
N HIS A 64 -0.27 -10.09 -3.19
CA HIS A 64 0.91 -9.49 -2.57
C HIS A 64 0.87 -7.98 -2.79
N SER A 65 1.14 -7.19 -1.75
CA SER A 65 1.21 -5.73 -1.84
C SER A 65 2.42 -5.22 -1.07
N LEU A 66 2.82 -3.98 -1.33
CA LEU A 66 3.89 -3.33 -0.58
C LEU A 66 3.53 -3.06 0.89
N LEU A 67 2.27 -3.23 1.29
CA LEU A 67 1.86 -3.20 2.71
C LEU A 67 2.23 -4.50 3.46
N GLY A 68 2.91 -5.45 2.81
CA GLY A 68 3.32 -6.71 3.43
C GLY A 68 2.19 -7.74 3.57
N LYS A 69 1.00 -7.46 3.04
CA LYS A 69 -0.17 -8.33 3.12
C LYS A 69 -1.09 -8.25 1.90
N PRO A 70 -1.98 -9.23 1.69
CA PRO A 70 -2.99 -9.14 0.64
C PRO A 70 -3.92 -7.94 0.84
N VAL A 71 -4.38 -7.35 -0.27
CA VAL A 71 -5.34 -6.23 -0.27
C VAL A 71 -6.56 -6.60 -1.08
N SER A 72 -7.74 -6.48 -0.46
CA SER A 72 -9.04 -6.56 -1.11
C SER A 72 -10.04 -5.70 -0.32
N PHE A 73 -11.21 -5.42 -0.88
CA PHE A 73 -12.15 -4.45 -0.32
C PHE A 73 -13.49 -5.08 0.08
N LEU A 74 -14.06 -4.60 1.19
CA LEU A 74 -15.45 -4.85 1.55
C LEU A 74 -16.39 -4.06 0.62
N LYS A 75 -17.69 -4.40 0.65
CA LYS A 75 -18.71 -3.66 -0.11
C LYS A 75 -18.77 -2.16 0.26
N THR A 76 -18.39 -1.82 1.49
CA THR A 76 -18.29 -0.45 2.02
C THR A 76 -17.10 0.33 1.47
N GLY A 77 -16.11 -0.35 0.88
CA GLY A 77 -14.86 0.24 0.41
C GLY A 77 -13.69 0.10 1.38
N ASP A 78 -13.92 -0.42 2.59
CA ASP A 78 -12.86 -0.66 3.57
C ASP A 78 -11.96 -1.83 3.15
N VAL A 79 -10.69 -1.80 3.57
CA VAL A 79 -9.79 -2.95 3.37
C VAL A 79 -10.29 -4.14 4.18
N LYS A 80 -10.57 -5.24 3.48
CA LYS A 80 -11.04 -6.49 4.09
C LYS A 80 -9.94 -7.09 4.97
N GLY A 81 -10.32 -7.57 6.16
CA GLY A 81 -9.38 -8.09 7.15
C GLY A 81 -8.69 -7.02 7.99
N GLY A 82 -9.10 -5.75 7.84
CA GLY A 82 -8.57 -4.64 8.61
C GLY A 82 -7.14 -4.24 8.21
N ILE A 83 -6.63 -3.20 8.87
CA ILE A 83 -5.26 -2.73 8.71
C ILE A 83 -4.44 -3.29 9.87
N SER A 84 -3.22 -3.73 9.57
CA SER A 84 -2.27 -4.11 10.63
C SER A 84 -1.39 -2.91 10.89
N PHE A 85 -1.07 -2.66 12.15
CA PHE A 85 -0.27 -1.51 12.54
C PHE A 85 0.99 -1.99 13.23
N SER A 86 2.13 -1.44 12.83
CA SER A 86 3.37 -1.60 13.58
C SER A 86 3.38 -0.63 14.75
N ILE A 87 3.71 -1.11 15.95
CA ILE A 87 3.87 -0.29 17.14
C ILE A 87 5.34 0.05 17.32
N PHE A 88 5.63 1.34 17.43
CA PHE A 88 6.98 1.85 17.67
C PHE A 88 7.04 2.55 19.03
N GLN A 89 8.11 2.28 19.77
CA GLN A 89 8.45 3.01 20.99
C GLN A 89 9.46 4.10 20.67
N ILE A 90 9.19 5.32 21.15
CA ILE A 90 10.15 6.43 21.14
C ILE A 90 11.20 6.14 22.20
N GLN A 91 12.47 6.13 21.80
CA GLN A 91 13.61 5.94 22.69
C GLN A 91 14.09 7.28 23.27
N GLU A 92 14.97 7.25 24.27
CA GLU A 92 15.54 8.46 24.90
C GLU A 92 16.28 9.36 23.90
N ASP A 93 16.90 8.77 22.87
CA ASP A 93 17.60 9.48 21.79
C ASP A 93 16.66 9.98 20.67
N HIS A 94 15.34 9.99 20.92
CA HIS A 94 14.28 10.30 19.96
C HIS A 94 14.19 9.37 18.75
N SER A 95 14.94 8.27 18.73
CA SER A 95 14.80 7.26 17.70
C SER A 95 13.57 6.38 17.93
N TYR A 96 13.11 5.72 16.86
CA TYR A 96 12.02 4.76 16.93
C TYR A 96 12.56 3.33 16.96
N LYS A 97 12.04 2.52 17.89
CA LYS A 97 12.27 1.07 17.97
C LYS A 97 10.96 0.33 17.70
N LEU A 98 10.99 -0.65 16.80
CA LEU A 98 9.84 -1.53 16.53
C LEU A 98 9.61 -2.43 17.76
N VAL A 99 8.39 -2.40 18.31
CA VAL A 99 7.96 -3.23 19.45
C VAL A 99 7.05 -4.35 18.98
N GLN A 100 6.22 -4.08 17.99
CA GLN A 100 5.33 -5.06 17.38
C GLN A 100 5.25 -4.79 15.88
N ALA A 101 5.49 -5.82 15.07
CA ALA A 101 5.21 -5.79 13.65
C ALA A 101 3.71 -6.02 13.40
N GLY A 102 3.15 -5.27 12.45
CA GLY A 102 1.82 -5.53 11.90
C GLY A 102 1.84 -6.61 10.82
#